data_AF-A0AAF0IAX8-F1
#
_entry.id   AF-A0AAF0IAX8-F1
#
_cell.length_a   1.000
_cell.length_b   1.000
_cell.length_c   1.000
_cell.angle_alpha   90.00
_cell.angle_beta   90.00
_cell.angle_gamma   90.00
#
_symmetry.space_group_name_H-M   'P 1'
#
loop_
_entity.id
_entity.type
_entity.pdbx_description
1 polymer ?
#
loop_
_entity_poly.entity_id
_entity_poly.type
_entity_poly.pdbx_seq_one_letter_code
_entity_poly.pdbx_strand_id
1 'polypeptide(L)'
;MIKMHEFSTAQAIIDTVMEAVKKLSFEKIIEINLEIGEFTLLNYSQLRFALKTLSKNTVAEGAKINIKKLRGKIKCAECGYEGTITKKTSTDHYLLTQILFQCPVCGSTKTDITGGREMNIKNIKLKLKEKID
;
A
#
# COMPACT_ATOMS: atom_id res chain seq x y z
N MET A 1 6.31 4.18 19.71
CA MET A 1 4.82 4.21 19.77
C MET A 1 4.31 3.95 18.36
N ILE A 2 3.58 2.85 18.13
CA ILE A 2 2.97 2.57 16.81
C ILE A 2 1.81 3.54 16.67
N LYS A 3 1.78 4.32 15.59
CA LYS A 3 0.60 5.14 15.30
C LYS A 3 -0.61 4.21 15.06
N MET A 4 -1.74 4.53 15.69
CA MET A 4 -2.97 3.71 15.59
C MET A 4 -3.40 3.46 14.14
N HIS A 5 -3.12 4.42 13.25
CA HIS A 5 -3.41 4.37 11.82
C HIS A 5 -2.73 3.19 11.09
N GLU A 6 -1.44 2.94 11.34
CA GLU A 6 -0.71 1.81 10.75
C GLU A 6 -1.14 0.47 11.34
N PHE A 7 -1.46 0.43 12.63
CA PHE A 7 -1.88 -0.79 13.30
C PHE A 7 -3.27 -1.24 12.83
N SER A 8 -4.25 -0.32 12.77
CA SER A 8 -5.59 -0.65 12.27
C SER A 8 -5.56 -1.06 10.80
N THR A 9 -4.71 -0.42 9.99
CA THR A 9 -4.49 -0.81 8.59
C THR A 9 -3.91 -2.23 8.50
N ALA A 10 -2.90 -2.54 9.32
CA ALA A 10 -2.31 -3.89 9.36
C ALA A 10 -3.33 -4.95 9.78
N GLN A 11 -4.18 -4.64 10.76
CA GLN A 11 -5.25 -5.54 11.21
C GLN A 11 -6.23 -5.84 10.08
N ALA A 12 -6.74 -4.82 9.40
CA ALA A 12 -7.64 -5.00 8.27
C ALA A 12 -7.00 -5.86 7.15
N ILE A 13 -5.70 -5.68 6.88
CA ILE A 13 -4.97 -6.52 5.91
C ILE A 13 -4.95 -7.98 6.36
N ILE A 14 -4.55 -8.26 7.61
CA ILE A 14 -4.49 -9.63 8.12
C ILE A 14 -5.87 -10.28 8.07
N ASP A 15 -6.91 -9.59 8.55
CA ASP A 15 -8.27 -10.12 8.56
C ASP A 15 -8.75 -10.48 7.14
N THR A 16 -8.50 -9.58 6.17
CA THR A 16 -8.84 -9.81 4.76
C THR A 16 -8.08 -11.01 4.18
N VAL A 17 -6.78 -11.13 4.47
CA VAL A 17 -5.97 -12.28 4.01
C VAL A 17 -6.49 -13.58 4.61
N MET A 18 -6.78 -13.60 5.90
CA MET A 18 -7.26 -14.79 6.61
C MET A 18 -8.64 -15.22 6.10
N GLU A 19 -9.52 -14.26 5.79
CA GLU A 19 -10.81 -14.54 5.16
C GLU A 19 -10.64 -15.16 3.78
N ALA A 20 -9.77 -14.58 2.93
CA ALA A 20 -9.54 -15.05 1.57
C ALA A 20 -9.03 -16.50 1.50
N VAL A 21 -8.25 -16.94 2.50
CA VAL A 21 -7.68 -18.30 2.53
C VAL A 21 -8.50 -19.29 3.35
N LYS A 22 -9.52 -18.84 4.08
CA LYS A 22 -10.24 -19.65 5.09
C LYS A 22 -10.73 -21.01 4.58
N LYS A 23 -11.11 -21.10 3.31
CA LYS A 23 -11.66 -22.32 2.67
C LYS A 23 -10.64 -23.09 1.84
N LEU A 24 -9.39 -22.64 1.78
CA LEU A 24 -8.34 -23.28 1.00
C LEU A 24 -7.61 -24.32 1.84
N SER A 25 -7.17 -25.40 1.20
CA SER A 25 -6.28 -26.39 1.83
C SER A 25 -4.82 -26.05 1.53
N PHE A 26 -4.09 -25.60 2.53
CA PHE A 26 -2.68 -25.21 2.41
C PHE A 26 -1.94 -25.41 3.74
N GLU A 27 -0.62 -25.35 3.71
CA GLU A 27 0.25 -25.43 4.88
C GLU A 27 0.44 -24.06 5.54
N LYS A 28 0.85 -23.06 4.75
CA LYS A 28 1.08 -21.68 5.23
C LYS A 28 1.07 -20.65 4.11
N ILE A 29 0.92 -19.38 4.47
CA ILE A 29 1.12 -18.24 3.59
C ILE A 29 2.62 -17.91 3.57
N ILE A 30 3.21 -17.81 2.38
CA ILE A 30 4.64 -17.54 2.22
C ILE A 30 4.93 -16.10 1.78
N GLU A 31 3.97 -15.43 1.14
CA GLU A 31 4.15 -14.06 0.65
C GLU A 31 2.81 -13.31 0.61
N ILE A 32 2.83 -12.04 1.01
CA ILE A 32 1.72 -11.09 0.86
C ILE A 32 2.23 -9.89 0.07
N ASN A 33 1.63 -9.66 -1.09
CA ASN A 33 1.99 -8.57 -1.99
C ASN A 33 0.98 -7.43 -1.87
N LEU A 34 1.44 -6.26 -1.45
CA LEU A 34 0.63 -5.07 -1.24
C LEU A 34 0.98 -3.98 -2.27
N GLU A 35 -0.02 -3.26 -2.75
CA GLU A 35 0.14 -2.01 -3.49
C GLU A 35 -0.42 -0.87 -2.64
N ILE A 36 0.42 0.13 -2.35
CA ILE A 36 0.07 1.24 -1.44
C ILE A 36 0.34 2.58 -2.10
N GLY A 37 -0.70 3.40 -2.21
CA GLY A 37 -0.67 4.74 -2.74
C GLY A 37 0.15 5.73 -1.91
N GLU A 38 0.86 6.63 -2.59
CA GLU A 38 1.70 7.66 -1.96
C GLU A 38 0.92 8.59 -1.00
N PHE A 39 -0.37 8.81 -1.24
CA PHE A 39 -1.24 9.66 -0.42
C PHE A 39 -1.94 8.92 0.73
N THR A 40 -1.66 7.62 0.92
CA THR A 40 -2.06 6.93 2.16
C THR A 40 -1.25 7.42 3.36
N LEU A 41 -0.09 8.04 3.12
CA LEU A 41 0.83 8.57 4.13
C LEU A 41 1.26 7.55 5.20
N LEU A 42 1.16 6.25 4.87
CA LEU A 42 1.54 5.16 5.76
C LEU A 42 3.04 5.08 5.92
N ASN A 43 3.50 4.95 7.16
CA ASN A 43 4.88 4.60 7.43
C ASN A 43 5.11 3.09 7.18
N TYR A 44 5.84 2.75 6.12
CA TYR A 44 6.04 1.34 5.74
C TYR A 44 6.82 0.52 6.77
N SER A 45 7.75 1.11 7.52
CA SER A 45 8.44 0.39 8.59
C SER A 45 7.50 0.02 9.74
N GLN A 46 6.62 0.94 10.15
CA GLN A 46 5.62 0.68 11.18
C GLN A 46 4.55 -0.30 10.70
N LEU A 47 4.09 -0.17 9.45
CA LEU A 47 3.14 -1.13 8.85
C LEU A 47 3.71 -2.55 8.82
N ARG A 48 4.97 -2.71 8.39
CA ARG A 48 5.66 -4.02 8.40
C ARG A 48 5.79 -4.58 9.81
N PHE A 49 6.11 -3.75 10.78
CA PHE A 49 6.18 -4.15 12.18
C PHE A 49 4.82 -4.63 12.71
N ALA A 50 3.75 -3.87 12.44
CA ALA A 50 2.40 -4.21 12.84
C ALA A 50 1.93 -5.53 12.18
N LEU A 51 2.13 -5.69 10.87
CA LEU A 51 1.83 -6.93 10.14
C LEU A 51 2.58 -8.12 10.73
N LYS A 52 3.89 -7.98 10.99
CA LYS A 52 4.69 -9.03 11.62
C LYS A 52 4.14 -9.40 12.99
N THR A 53 3.75 -8.41 13.80
CA THR A 53 3.22 -8.62 15.15
C THR A 53 1.88 -9.35 15.13
N LEU A 54 0.97 -8.92 14.26
CA LEU A 54 -0.37 -9.51 14.10
C LEU A 54 -0.36 -10.89 13.45
N SER A 55 0.65 -11.19 12.62
CA SER A 55 0.81 -12.49 11.98
C SER A 55 1.34 -13.59 12.90
N LYS A 56 1.84 -13.26 14.10
CA LYS A 56 2.39 -14.26 15.04
C LYS A 56 1.33 -15.28 15.45
N ASN A 57 1.72 -16.54 15.55
CA ASN A 57 0.85 -17.68 15.86
C ASN A 57 -0.31 -17.85 14.86
N THR A 58 -0.12 -17.44 13.61
CA THR A 58 -1.11 -17.63 12.52
C THR A 58 -0.46 -18.34 11.33
N VAL A 59 -1.27 -18.77 10.36
CA VAL A 59 -0.78 -19.32 9.08
C VAL A 59 -0.01 -18.30 8.22
N ALA A 60 -0.05 -17.02 8.58
CA ALA A 60 0.72 -15.95 7.96
C ALA A 60 2.06 -15.67 8.66
N GLU A 61 2.38 -16.38 9.76
CA GLU A 61 3.62 -16.18 10.48
C GLU A 61 4.83 -16.43 9.58
N GLY A 62 5.76 -15.46 9.55
CA GLY A 62 6.97 -15.54 8.74
C GLY A 62 6.74 -15.28 7.24
N ALA A 63 5.52 -14.93 6.81
CA ALA A 63 5.27 -14.57 5.42
C ALA A 63 6.10 -13.33 4.99
N LYS A 64 6.64 -13.37 3.78
CA LYS A 64 7.34 -12.23 3.18
C LYS A 64 6.32 -11.15 2.80
N ILE A 65 6.47 -9.95 3.37
CA ILE A 65 5.63 -8.80 3.00
C ILE A 65 6.34 -8.00 1.91
N ASN A 66 5.75 -7.89 0.74
CA ASN A 66 6.22 -7.02 -0.33
C ASN A 66 5.28 -5.82 -0.45
N ILE A 67 5.86 -4.61 -0.54
CA ILE A 67 5.08 -3.38 -0.68
C ILE A 67 5.57 -2.67 -1.93
N LYS A 68 4.68 -2.53 -2.90
CA LYS A 68 4.88 -1.71 -4.09
C LYS A 68 4.21 -0.36 -3.88
N LYS A 69 4.99 0.72 -3.99
CA LYS A 69 4.47 2.08 -3.88
C LYS A 69 3.80 2.50 -5.20
N LEU A 70 2.55 2.92 -5.13
CA LEU A 70 1.84 3.54 -6.25
C LEU A 70 2.03 5.06 -6.20
N ARG A 71 2.46 5.64 -7.32
CA ARG A 71 2.65 7.09 -7.44
C ARG A 71 1.30 7.81 -7.42
N GLY A 72 1.28 9.00 -6.82
CA GLY A 72 0.17 9.92 -6.94
C GLY A 72 -0.08 10.30 -8.39
N LYS A 73 -1.35 10.27 -8.81
CA LYS A 73 -1.79 10.71 -10.13
C LYS A 73 -2.73 11.89 -10.00
N ILE A 74 -2.65 12.80 -10.97
CA ILE A 74 -3.52 13.96 -11.08
C ILE A 74 -4.13 14.05 -12.46
N LYS A 75 -5.26 14.77 -12.55
CA LYS A 75 -5.86 15.25 -13.78
C LYS A 75 -5.97 16.78 -13.72
N CYS A 76 -5.49 17.48 -14.73
CA CYS A 76 -5.55 18.94 -14.81
C CYS A 76 -6.83 19.39 -15.52
N ALA A 77 -7.57 20.31 -14.89
CA ALA A 77 -8.78 20.87 -15.46
C ALA A 77 -8.52 21.90 -16.57
N GLU A 78 -7.32 22.49 -16.64
CA GLU A 78 -7.00 23.52 -17.65
C GLU A 78 -6.40 22.97 -18.94
N CYS A 79 -5.45 22.04 -18.86
CA CYS A 79 -4.80 21.46 -20.06
C CYS A 79 -5.19 20.00 -20.35
N GLY A 80 -5.99 19.37 -19.49
CA GLY A 80 -6.41 17.98 -19.64
C GLY A 80 -5.34 16.93 -19.33
N TYR A 81 -4.13 17.32 -18.91
CA TYR A 81 -3.07 16.39 -18.53
C TYR A 81 -3.55 15.39 -17.47
N GLU A 82 -3.32 14.10 -17.71
CA GLU A 82 -3.51 13.03 -16.73
C GLU A 82 -2.21 12.24 -16.58
N GLY A 83 -1.70 12.13 -15.37
CA GLY A 83 -0.42 11.44 -15.16
C GLY A 83 0.11 11.54 -13.74
N THR A 84 1.32 11.02 -13.56
CA THR A 84 1.98 11.01 -12.25
C THR A 84 2.56 12.38 -11.91
N ILE A 85 2.55 12.71 -10.63
CA ILE A 85 3.20 13.93 -10.14
C ILE A 85 4.72 13.73 -10.21
N THR A 86 5.39 14.45 -11.09
CA THR A 86 6.86 14.52 -11.11
C THR A 86 7.34 15.45 -10.00
N LYS A 87 7.96 14.89 -8.95
CA LYS A 87 8.61 15.67 -7.89
C LYS A 87 9.68 16.59 -8.48
N LYS A 88 9.41 17.89 -8.54
CA LYS A 88 10.45 18.92 -8.62
C LYS A 88 10.65 19.48 -7.22
N THR A 89 11.36 18.74 -6.36
CA THR A 89 12.28 19.23 -5.32
C THR A 89 12.63 18.10 -4.37
N SER A 90 13.93 17.85 -4.29
CA SER A 90 14.58 17.22 -3.15
C SER A 90 14.51 18.24 -2.02
N THR A 91 13.65 18.04 -1.02
CA THR A 91 13.81 18.44 0.41
C THR A 91 12.46 18.22 1.09
N ASP A 92 12.49 17.37 2.11
CA ASP A 92 11.56 17.17 3.22
C ASP A 92 10.02 17.18 3.06
N HIS A 93 9.45 16.20 3.74
CA HIS A 93 8.20 15.50 3.43
C HIS A 93 6.90 16.19 3.90
N TYR A 94 6.90 17.48 4.26
CA TYR A 94 5.76 18.04 5.01
C TYR A 94 5.38 19.48 4.71
N LEU A 95 6.19 20.23 3.97
CA LEU A 95 5.84 21.58 3.55
C LEU A 95 5.64 21.56 2.05
N LEU A 96 4.60 22.24 1.56
CA LEU A 96 4.21 22.39 0.16
C LEU A 96 3.10 21.46 -0.36
N THR A 97 2.03 21.28 0.42
CA THR A 97 0.73 20.80 -0.12
C THR A 97 0.23 21.64 -1.30
N GLN A 98 0.65 22.90 -1.45
CA GLN A 98 0.29 23.74 -2.59
C GLN A 98 1.14 23.51 -3.86
N ILE A 99 2.39 23.04 -3.74
CA ILE A 99 3.29 22.82 -4.91
C ILE A 99 3.14 21.39 -5.46
N LEU A 100 2.74 20.43 -4.62
CA LEU A 100 2.62 19.03 -5.03
C LEU A 100 1.52 18.79 -6.07
N PHE A 101 0.52 19.66 -6.18
CA PHE A 101 -0.61 19.49 -7.11
C PHE A 101 -0.55 20.43 -8.32
N GLN A 102 0.62 21.01 -8.61
CA GLN A 102 0.80 21.80 -9.81
C GLN A 102 0.93 20.88 -11.04
N CYS A 103 0.20 21.17 -12.10
CA CYS A 103 0.30 20.44 -13.36
C CYS A 103 1.73 20.58 -13.93
N PRO A 104 2.43 19.48 -14.22
CA PRO A 104 3.80 19.55 -14.74
C PRO A 104 3.88 20.07 -16.19
N VAL A 105 2.74 20.14 -16.88
CA VAL A 105 2.65 20.57 -18.29
C VAL A 105 2.36 22.06 -18.40
N CYS A 106 1.28 22.55 -17.78
CA CYS A 106 0.87 23.96 -17.91
C CYS A 106 1.12 24.81 -16.66
N GLY A 107 1.55 24.22 -15.54
CA GLY A 107 1.76 24.94 -14.29
C GLY A 107 0.48 25.32 -13.54
N SER A 108 -0.70 24.94 -14.01
CA SER A 108 -1.97 25.19 -13.31
C SER A 108 -2.05 24.42 -11.99
N THR A 109 -2.66 25.04 -10.97
CA THR A 109 -3.00 24.38 -9.70
C THR A 109 -4.41 23.78 -9.69
N LYS A 110 -5.20 23.98 -10.76
CA LYS A 110 -6.52 23.36 -10.92
C LYS A 110 -6.37 21.89 -11.32
N THR A 111 -6.00 21.05 -10.36
CA THR A 111 -5.79 19.63 -10.57
C THR A 111 -6.54 18.79 -9.53
N ASP A 112 -7.04 17.65 -9.97
CA ASP A 112 -7.74 16.67 -9.15
C ASP A 112 -6.89 15.42 -8.98
N ILE A 113 -6.86 14.84 -7.78
CA ILE A 113 -6.15 13.58 -7.52
C ILE A 113 -6.97 12.42 -8.07
N THR A 114 -6.40 11.68 -9.03
CA THR A 114 -7.03 10.52 -9.68
C THR A 114 -6.41 9.19 -9.27
N GLY A 115 -5.34 9.20 -8.47
CA GLY A 115 -4.72 7.98 -7.97
C GLY A 115 -3.64 8.22 -6.93
N GLY A 116 -3.18 7.14 -6.30
CA GLY A 116 -2.24 7.16 -5.19
C GLY A 116 -2.90 7.21 -3.81
N ARG A 117 -4.21 6.97 -3.71
CA ARG A 117 -4.97 6.83 -2.44
C ARG A 117 -5.33 5.39 -2.11
N GLU A 118 -4.96 4.46 -2.98
CA GLU A 118 -5.36 3.06 -2.92
C GLU A 118 -4.51 2.27 -1.94
N MET A 119 -5.11 1.25 -1.33
CA MET A 119 -4.41 0.20 -0.61
C MET A 119 -5.00 -1.13 -1.04
N ASN A 120 -4.21 -1.95 -1.72
CA ASN A 120 -4.67 -3.20 -2.31
C ASN A 120 -3.79 -4.36 -1.87
N ILE A 121 -4.44 -5.49 -1.56
CA ILE A 121 -3.77 -6.79 -1.47
C ILE A 121 -3.73 -7.35 -2.89
N LYS A 122 -2.57 -7.27 -3.56
CA LYS A 122 -2.44 -7.62 -4.97
C LYS A 122 -2.58 -9.12 -5.20
N ASN A 123 -1.94 -9.91 -4.36
CA ASN A 123 -2.05 -11.36 -4.29
C ASN A 123 -1.37 -11.89 -3.02
N ILE A 124 -1.61 -13.17 -2.75
CA ILE A 124 -0.96 -13.94 -1.70
C ILE A 124 -0.41 -15.23 -2.31
N LYS A 125 0.75 -15.67 -1.84
CA LYS A 125 1.34 -16.96 -2.23
C LYS A 125 1.18 -17.95 -1.08
N LEU A 126 0.73 -19.16 -1.41
CA LEU A 126 0.48 -20.23 -0.47
C LEU A 126 1.44 -21.38 -0.73
N LYS A 127 1.92 -22.02 0.35
CA LYS A 127 2.53 -23.34 0.27
C LYS A 127 1.43 -24.38 0.48
N LEU A 128 1.21 -25.25 -0.50
CA LEU A 128 0.23 -26.34 -0.37
C LEU A 128 0.79 -27.46 0.49
N LYS A 129 -0.10 -28.22 1.14
CA LYS A 129 0.30 -29.46 1.81
C LYS A 129 0.71 -30.47 0.74
N GLU A 130 1.89 -31.07 0.89
CA GLU A 130 2.24 -32.22 0.05
C GLU A 130 1.28 -33.37 0.38
N LYS A 131 0.68 -33.98 -0.64
CA LYS A 131 -0.02 -35.25 -0.46
C LYS A 131 1.05 -36.29 -0.19
N ILE A 132 1.05 -36.80 1.04
CA ILE A 132 1.71 -38.07 1.35
C ILE A 132 0.67 -39.11 0.95
N ASP A 133 0.85 -39.71 -0.24
CA ASP A 133 0.15 -40.93 -0.64
C ASP A 133 0.61 -42.12 0.23
#